data_AF-A0ABD0LDA0-F1
#
_entry.id   AF-A0ABD0LDA0-F1
#
_cell.length_a   1.000
_cell.length_b   1.000
_cell.length_c   1.000
_cell.angle_alpha   90.00
_cell.angle_beta   90.00
_cell.angle_gamma   90.00
#
_symmetry.space_group_name_H-M   'P 1'
#
loop_
_entity.id
_entity.type
_entity.pdbx_description
1 polymer ?
#
loop_
_entity_poly.entity_id
_entity_poly.type
_entity_poly.pdbx_seq_one_letter_code
_entity_poly.pdbx_strand_id
1 'polypeptide(L)'
;DWLNKQLLETELLWTSLTAGSDWLDSMARAARDNNMKIQYCMSQSRHALYSLNWPEVTQARVTDDYHLYRENWKIGVTSHFAAALGLAPSKDTFWTSMVEPGNRYNLTEPMPELQSAVATLSTGPVGPGDAINFTSRETIMRCCADDGLILKPSRPATAIDAMFHEMSFGEGSGTSGEVWSTYTDFGDFMRFGIIFTANVTRPFNVTPTNVGFSPMIPQFPDSVLFARDTPDLLRTFTDRAPFDITNSTCSSSRAPDFCLFYTAPVLTVSGVKLVVQGELAKWVPMSTQRVLRLTVTSSSVSLTLRGQPGETITFFYTLDGELTNTTVTVDPNSCAVITITPTSHLSSSISPSGATSTAVTSSASSSPDVSTEQPGSTTHVQPTTAGSSSAHPVSAESTRTSNTVHEGDTLVLGLAPPASCSFSPPPFTPPPPPPAPTTSPETSSVEVSSQGHDSSTSEVSTNTTPAGGATTVQTSVLMMLLVLLTARLV
;
A
#
# COMPACT_ATOMS: atom_id res chain seq x y z
N ASP A 1 -0.26 -16.66 22.24
CA ASP A 1 0.14 -15.28 22.54
C ASP A 1 1.54 -15.27 23.14
N TRP A 2 2.28 -14.17 23.03
CA TRP A 2 3.62 -13.96 23.61
C TRP A 2 4.66 -15.05 23.27
N LEU A 3 4.83 -15.39 21.98
CA LEU A 3 5.76 -16.45 21.53
C LEU A 3 7.20 -16.19 21.98
N ASN A 4 7.65 -14.94 21.97
CA ASN A 4 8.95 -14.54 22.49
C ASN A 4 9.16 -14.96 23.95
N LYS A 5 8.18 -14.72 24.84
CA LYS A 5 8.29 -15.08 26.26
C LYS A 5 8.27 -16.59 26.43
N GLN A 6 7.38 -17.30 25.74
CA GLN A 6 7.34 -18.76 25.82
C GLN A 6 8.70 -19.36 25.46
N LEU A 7 9.31 -18.90 24.37
CA LEU A 7 10.64 -19.35 23.95
C LEU A 7 11.74 -19.00 24.97
N LEU A 8 11.76 -17.76 25.49
CA LEU A 8 12.84 -17.27 26.34
C LEU A 8 12.74 -17.76 27.79
N GLU A 9 11.52 -17.97 28.28
CA GLU A 9 11.24 -18.31 29.70
C GLU A 9 11.04 -19.82 29.91
N THR A 10 10.94 -20.63 28.85
CA THR A 10 10.83 -22.09 28.94
C THR A 10 12.17 -22.75 28.63
N GLU A 11 12.88 -23.22 29.66
CA GLU A 11 14.20 -23.87 29.55
C GLU A 11 14.26 -24.94 28.46
N LEU A 12 13.23 -25.78 28.39
CA LEU A 12 13.15 -26.87 27.41
C LEU A 12 13.27 -26.36 25.95
N LEU A 13 12.73 -25.17 25.64
CA LEU A 13 12.69 -24.66 24.26
C LEU A 13 14.04 -24.11 23.77
N TRP A 14 15.00 -23.86 24.66
CA TRP A 14 16.36 -23.45 24.31
C TRP A 14 17.45 -24.46 24.69
N THR A 15 17.10 -25.52 25.45
CA THR A 15 18.01 -26.64 25.75
C THR A 15 17.78 -27.88 24.89
N SER A 16 16.61 -28.02 24.26
CA SER A 16 16.30 -29.10 23.31
C SER A 16 16.37 -28.64 21.86
N LEU A 17 17.00 -29.43 21.00
CA LEU A 17 17.11 -29.17 19.57
C LEU A 17 15.77 -29.24 18.82
N THR A 18 14.79 -30.01 19.34
CA THR A 18 13.51 -30.27 18.64
C THR A 18 12.30 -29.67 19.33
N ALA A 19 12.37 -29.35 20.64
CA ALA A 19 11.18 -28.96 21.40
C ALA A 19 10.49 -27.71 20.81
N GLY A 20 11.25 -26.75 20.27
CA GLY A 20 10.72 -25.57 19.60
C GLY A 20 9.92 -25.92 18.33
N SER A 21 10.47 -26.78 17.47
CA SER A 21 9.74 -27.28 16.29
C SER A 21 8.54 -28.12 16.69
N ASP A 22 8.69 -29.05 17.63
CA ASP A 22 7.63 -29.95 18.08
C ASP A 22 6.43 -29.15 18.62
N TRP A 23 6.70 -28.05 19.34
CA TRP A 23 5.68 -27.13 19.85
C TRP A 23 4.93 -26.41 18.71
N LEU A 24 5.64 -25.76 17.80
CA LEU A 24 5.03 -25.01 16.69
C LEU A 24 4.28 -25.94 15.74
N ASP A 25 4.87 -27.09 15.42
CA ASP A 25 4.27 -28.14 14.62
C ASP A 25 2.96 -28.67 15.21
N SER A 26 2.95 -28.91 16.52
CA SER A 26 1.75 -29.44 17.18
C SER A 26 0.61 -28.42 17.17
N MET A 27 0.92 -27.12 17.35
CA MET A 27 -0.08 -26.06 17.17
C MET A 27 -0.61 -26.00 15.72
N ALA A 28 0.28 -26.09 14.73
CA ALA A 28 -0.09 -26.01 13.33
C ALA A 28 -0.89 -27.22 12.84
N ARG A 29 -0.52 -28.44 13.24
CA ARG A 29 -1.30 -29.66 12.98
C ARG A 29 -2.70 -29.56 13.58
N ALA A 30 -2.80 -29.16 14.84
CA ALA A 30 -4.11 -28.98 15.47
C ALA A 30 -4.96 -27.94 14.75
N ALA A 31 -4.38 -26.82 14.30
CA ALA A 31 -5.10 -25.82 13.50
C ALA A 31 -5.58 -26.39 12.16
N ARG A 32 -4.74 -27.16 11.46
CA ARG A 32 -5.12 -27.85 10.21
C ARG A 32 -6.31 -28.78 10.44
N ASP A 33 -6.21 -29.64 11.44
CA ASP A 33 -7.23 -30.66 11.76
C ASP A 33 -8.57 -30.04 12.14
N ASN A 34 -8.54 -28.80 12.66
CA ASN A 34 -9.73 -28.04 13.06
C ASN A 34 -10.10 -26.94 12.05
N ASN A 35 -9.48 -26.91 10.87
CA ASN A 35 -9.83 -25.96 9.83
C ASN A 35 -9.69 -24.49 10.29
N MET A 36 -8.61 -24.20 11.03
CA MET A 36 -8.31 -22.90 11.61
C MET A 36 -7.03 -22.31 11.02
N LYS A 37 -6.93 -20.98 11.07
CA LYS A 37 -5.70 -20.24 10.75
C LYS A 37 -5.06 -19.71 12.03
N ILE A 38 -3.75 -19.55 11.99
CA ILE A 38 -2.92 -19.09 13.10
C ILE A 38 -2.38 -17.70 12.78
N GLN A 39 -2.51 -16.80 13.75
CA GLN A 39 -1.69 -15.62 13.86
C GLN A 39 -0.60 -15.85 14.91
N TYR A 40 0.66 -15.68 14.54
CA TYR A 40 1.74 -15.60 15.51
C TYR A 40 1.78 -14.23 16.18
N CYS A 41 1.81 -14.21 17.50
CA CYS A 41 1.84 -12.99 18.31
C CYS A 41 3.18 -12.88 19.07
N MET A 42 3.79 -11.70 19.04
CA MET A 42 5.14 -11.46 19.58
C MET A 42 6.16 -12.49 19.08
N SER A 43 6.08 -12.82 17.79
CA SER A 43 7.00 -13.75 17.15
C SER A 43 8.36 -13.11 16.95
N GLN A 44 9.40 -13.72 17.50
CA GLN A 44 10.76 -13.51 16.99
C GLN A 44 10.89 -13.97 15.53
N SER A 45 11.88 -13.45 14.80
CA SER A 45 12.11 -13.77 13.38
C SER A 45 12.21 -15.26 13.09
N ARG A 46 12.76 -16.06 14.02
CA ARG A 46 12.83 -17.53 13.88
C ARG A 46 11.46 -18.20 13.83
N HIS A 47 10.47 -17.71 14.58
CA HIS A 47 9.10 -18.24 14.54
C HIS A 47 8.43 -17.89 13.21
N ALA A 48 8.61 -16.64 12.75
CA ALA A 48 8.10 -16.21 11.46
C ALA A 48 8.72 -17.03 10.32
N LEU A 49 10.04 -17.26 10.31
CA LEU A 49 10.69 -18.14 9.33
C LEU A 49 10.14 -19.56 9.38
N TYR A 50 9.86 -20.08 10.58
CA TYR A 50 9.30 -21.42 10.75
C TYR A 50 7.88 -21.57 10.16
N SER A 51 7.14 -20.46 9.99
CA SER A 51 5.82 -20.47 9.36
C SER A 51 5.82 -21.00 7.93
N LEU A 52 6.97 -20.98 7.24
CA LEU A 52 7.11 -21.52 5.88
C LEU A 52 6.81 -23.02 5.78
N ASN A 53 6.86 -23.75 6.91
CA ASN A 53 6.48 -25.17 6.96
C ASN A 53 4.95 -25.38 7.07
N TRP A 54 4.18 -24.33 7.40
CA TRP A 54 2.79 -24.44 7.82
C TRP A 54 1.90 -23.35 7.19
N PRO A 55 1.13 -23.66 6.12
CA PRO A 55 0.17 -22.74 5.48
C PRO A 55 -1.00 -22.33 6.38
N GLU A 56 -1.15 -22.99 7.53
CA GLU A 56 -2.10 -22.62 8.57
C GLU A 56 -1.69 -21.31 9.25
N VAL A 57 -0.40 -20.98 9.28
CA VAL A 57 0.10 -19.71 9.78
C VAL A 57 0.00 -18.68 8.67
N THR A 58 -0.98 -17.80 8.77
CA THR A 58 -1.28 -16.82 7.72
C THR A 58 -0.90 -15.40 8.09
N GLN A 59 -0.62 -15.16 9.37
CA GLN A 59 -0.46 -13.83 9.94
C GLN A 59 0.63 -13.82 11.01
N ALA A 60 1.30 -12.68 11.15
CA ALA A 60 2.18 -12.42 12.28
C ALA A 60 2.03 -10.98 12.75
N ARG A 61 2.06 -10.78 14.07
CA ARG A 61 2.20 -9.45 14.65
C ARG A 61 3.58 -8.88 14.34
N VAL A 62 3.60 -7.65 13.86
CA VAL A 62 4.81 -6.94 13.40
C VAL A 62 5.19 -5.76 14.29
N THR A 63 4.60 -5.71 15.49
CA THR A 63 4.73 -4.65 16.49
C THR A 63 4.75 -5.26 17.88
N ASP A 64 5.21 -4.48 18.86
CA ASP A 64 4.91 -4.75 20.27
C ASP A 64 3.44 -4.45 20.59
N ASP A 65 3.05 -4.74 21.84
CA ASP A 65 1.69 -4.56 22.33
C ASP A 65 1.26 -3.08 22.31
N TYR A 66 0.00 -2.87 21.91
CA TYR A 66 -0.66 -1.58 21.86
C TYR A 66 -0.68 -0.89 23.24
N HIS A 67 -0.56 0.43 23.25
CA HIS A 67 -0.34 1.31 24.41
C HIS A 67 0.95 1.11 25.23
N LEU A 68 1.72 0.02 25.05
CA LEU A 68 3.07 -0.04 25.62
C LEU A 68 4.06 0.82 24.83
N TYR A 69 3.80 1.02 23.54
CA TYR A 69 4.64 1.82 22.64
C TYR A 69 3.79 2.82 21.84
N ARG A 70 4.18 4.10 21.86
CA ARG A 70 3.48 5.18 21.13
C ARG A 70 3.53 5.00 19.61
N GLU A 71 4.56 4.29 19.13
CA GLU A 71 4.84 4.08 17.72
C GLU A 71 4.35 2.70 17.23
N ASN A 72 3.40 2.05 17.94
CA ASN A 72 2.82 0.76 17.54
C ASN A 72 2.26 0.78 16.10
N TRP A 73 1.86 1.95 15.58
CA TRP A 73 1.41 2.08 14.20
C TRP A 73 2.55 1.94 13.17
N LYS A 74 3.83 2.12 13.52
CA LYS A 74 4.97 2.07 12.60
C LYS A 74 5.32 0.65 12.17
N ILE A 75 4.57 0.10 11.23
CA ILE A 75 4.76 -1.27 10.74
C ILE A 75 5.60 -1.36 9.48
N GLY A 76 5.86 -0.25 8.78
CA GLY A 76 6.35 -0.27 7.38
C GLY A 76 7.59 -1.15 7.13
N VAL A 77 8.57 -1.13 8.03
CA VAL A 77 9.79 -1.95 7.92
C VAL A 77 9.51 -3.42 8.23
N THR A 78 8.86 -3.72 9.36
CA THR A 78 8.61 -5.10 9.78
C THR A 78 7.58 -5.80 8.87
N SER A 79 6.66 -5.04 8.27
CA SER A 79 5.72 -5.54 7.27
C SER A 79 6.42 -6.13 6.04
N HIS A 80 7.59 -5.62 5.64
CA HIS A 80 8.37 -6.23 4.55
C HIS A 80 8.75 -7.67 4.89
N PHE A 81 9.24 -7.90 6.11
CA PHE A 81 9.68 -9.22 6.53
C PHE A 81 8.52 -10.22 6.59
N ALA A 82 7.38 -9.82 7.17
CA ALA A 82 6.19 -10.69 7.19
C ALA A 82 5.65 -10.95 5.77
N ALA A 83 5.56 -9.92 4.93
CA ALA A 83 5.07 -10.05 3.55
C ALA A 83 5.94 -10.98 2.70
N ALA A 84 7.27 -10.90 2.84
CA ALA A 84 8.22 -11.76 2.14
C ALA A 84 8.05 -13.25 2.50
N LEU A 85 7.49 -13.55 3.67
CA LEU A 85 7.19 -14.91 4.12
C LEU A 85 5.76 -15.37 3.76
N GLY A 86 5.01 -14.55 3.02
CA GLY A 86 3.60 -14.81 2.71
C GLY A 86 2.66 -14.62 3.90
N LEU A 87 3.13 -13.99 4.99
CA LEU A 87 2.31 -13.68 6.15
C LEU A 87 1.70 -12.29 6.01
N ALA A 88 0.44 -12.15 6.42
CA ALA A 88 -0.20 -10.84 6.54
C ALA A 88 0.23 -10.16 7.86
N PRO A 89 0.89 -8.98 7.80
CA PRO A 89 1.28 -8.22 8.99
C PRO A 89 0.08 -7.82 9.86
N SER A 90 0.22 -7.87 11.18
CA SER A 90 -0.74 -7.34 12.14
C SER A 90 -0.08 -6.28 13.03
N LYS A 91 -0.70 -5.11 13.17
CA LYS A 91 -0.21 -4.02 14.04
C LYS A 91 -0.67 -4.12 15.51
N ASP A 92 -1.33 -5.22 15.91
CA ASP A 92 -2.12 -5.31 17.15
C ASP A 92 -3.44 -4.49 17.12
N THR A 93 -4.19 -4.58 18.21
CA THR A 93 -5.43 -3.89 18.49
C THR A 93 -5.30 -2.37 18.55
N PHE A 94 -6.42 -1.66 18.55
CA PHE A 94 -6.46 -0.21 18.77
C PHE A 94 -7.84 0.24 19.27
N TRP A 95 -7.90 1.40 19.93
CA TRP A 95 -9.18 2.05 20.21
C TRP A 95 -9.64 2.86 19.00
N THR A 96 -10.89 2.68 18.61
CA THR A 96 -11.54 3.38 17.49
C THR A 96 -12.02 4.79 17.85
N SER A 97 -12.00 5.12 19.14
CA SER A 97 -12.31 6.43 19.71
C SER A 97 -11.13 6.96 20.53
N MET A 98 -11.02 8.30 20.68
CA MET A 98 -9.90 8.88 21.44
C MET A 98 -9.94 8.55 22.93
N VAL A 99 -11.15 8.51 23.49
CA VAL A 99 -11.38 8.22 24.90
C VAL A 99 -12.09 6.89 24.99
N GLU A 100 -11.44 5.94 25.64
CA GLU A 100 -12.01 4.63 25.96
C GLU A 100 -12.64 4.67 27.36
N PRO A 101 -13.98 4.58 27.49
CA PRO A 101 -14.64 4.72 28.78
C PRO A 101 -14.25 3.61 29.77
N GLY A 102 -13.87 4.01 30.99
CA GLY A 102 -13.50 3.06 32.03
C GLY A 102 -12.17 2.34 31.79
N ASN A 103 -11.34 2.81 30.86
CA ASN A 103 -10.03 2.18 30.63
C ASN A 103 -9.15 2.25 31.90
N ARG A 104 -8.66 1.08 32.34
CA ARG A 104 -7.86 0.95 33.57
C ARG A 104 -6.48 1.61 33.50
N TYR A 105 -6.04 1.96 32.30
CA TYR A 105 -4.71 2.50 32.05
C TYR A 105 -4.66 4.02 32.19
N ASN A 106 -5.81 4.69 32.26
CA ASN A 106 -5.94 6.15 32.24
C ASN A 106 -5.20 6.78 31.04
N LEU A 107 -5.35 6.14 29.87
CA LEU A 107 -4.76 6.57 28.60
C LEU A 107 -5.86 7.01 27.62
N THR A 108 -5.42 7.60 26.51
CA THR A 108 -6.23 7.99 25.35
C THR A 108 -5.53 7.51 24.08
N GLU A 109 -6.29 7.23 23.02
CA GLU A 109 -5.77 7.03 21.67
C GLU A 109 -5.74 8.39 20.94
N PRO A 110 -4.57 8.99 20.71
CA PRO A 110 -4.51 10.31 20.07
C PRO A 110 -5.00 10.30 18.62
N MET A 111 -4.85 9.17 17.90
CA MET A 111 -5.07 9.07 16.46
C MET A 111 -5.82 7.78 16.04
N PRO A 112 -7.10 7.61 16.39
CA PRO A 112 -7.85 6.40 16.04
C PRO A 112 -7.92 6.12 14.53
N GLU A 113 -8.01 7.19 13.71
CA GLU A 113 -8.02 7.05 12.24
C GLU A 113 -6.70 6.51 11.70
N LEU A 114 -5.56 6.97 12.23
CA LEU A 114 -4.25 6.47 11.83
C LEU A 114 -4.14 4.97 12.12
N GLN A 115 -4.55 4.56 13.32
CA GLN A 115 -4.53 3.15 13.71
C GLN A 115 -5.41 2.30 12.80
N SER A 116 -6.62 2.77 12.48
CA SER A 116 -7.56 2.12 11.57
C SER A 116 -6.99 2.00 10.14
N ALA A 117 -6.42 3.08 9.61
CA ALA A 117 -5.80 3.09 8.30
C ALA A 117 -4.62 2.12 8.22
N VAL A 118 -3.68 2.18 9.17
CA VAL A 118 -2.52 1.28 9.23
C VAL A 118 -2.95 -0.18 9.37
N ALA A 119 -3.90 -0.48 10.25
CA ALA A 119 -4.41 -1.84 10.42
C ALA A 119 -5.01 -2.37 9.11
N THR A 120 -5.74 -1.54 8.38
CA THR A 120 -6.35 -1.93 7.09
C THR A 120 -5.30 -2.15 6.01
N LEU A 121 -4.34 -1.22 5.90
CA LEU A 121 -3.25 -1.30 4.92
C LEU A 121 -2.26 -2.43 5.22
N SER A 122 -2.27 -2.99 6.43
CA SER A 122 -1.44 -4.13 6.81
C SER A 122 -1.87 -5.45 6.14
N THR A 123 -3.06 -5.53 5.54
CA THR A 123 -3.69 -6.77 5.01
C THR A 123 -3.97 -7.89 6.01
N GLY A 124 -3.48 -7.77 7.25
CA GLY A 124 -3.80 -8.66 8.36
C GLY A 124 -5.09 -8.24 9.07
N PRO A 125 -5.29 -8.71 10.31
CA PRO A 125 -6.49 -8.39 11.08
C PRO A 125 -6.57 -6.92 11.45
N VAL A 126 -7.78 -6.37 11.38
CA VAL A 126 -8.15 -5.09 11.99
C VAL A 126 -8.83 -5.41 13.32
N GLY A 127 -8.12 -5.15 14.43
CA GLY A 127 -8.59 -5.50 15.77
C GLY A 127 -9.05 -4.28 16.57
N PRO A 128 -10.32 -3.86 16.51
CA PRO A 128 -10.84 -2.90 17.48
C PRO A 128 -10.78 -3.50 18.89
N GLY A 129 -10.17 -2.76 19.81
CA GLY A 129 -9.95 -3.14 21.21
C GLY A 129 -10.80 -2.33 22.20
N ASP A 130 -11.81 -1.62 21.69
CA ASP A 130 -12.77 -0.84 22.47
C ASP A 130 -13.62 -1.76 23.36
N ALA A 131 -14.16 -1.20 24.45
CA ALA A 131 -15.17 -1.87 25.24
C ALA A 131 -16.44 -2.11 24.42
N ILE A 132 -17.18 -3.15 24.80
CA ILE A 132 -18.45 -3.51 24.18
C ILE A 132 -19.37 -2.28 24.18
N ASN A 133 -19.95 -1.98 23.01
CA ASN A 133 -20.80 -0.81 22.72
C ASN A 133 -20.09 0.56 22.62
N PHE A 134 -18.75 0.62 22.64
CA PHE A 134 -17.98 1.87 22.50
C PHE A 134 -17.18 1.98 21.21
N THR A 135 -17.20 0.95 20.36
CA THR A 135 -16.61 1.00 19.02
C THR A 135 -17.24 2.10 18.16
N SER A 136 -16.42 3.01 17.66
CA SER A 136 -16.81 4.05 16.70
C SER A 136 -17.13 3.42 15.34
N ARG A 137 -18.40 3.43 14.96
CA ARG A 137 -18.84 3.01 13.62
C ARG A 137 -18.15 3.82 12.53
N GLU A 138 -17.99 5.13 12.73
CA GLU A 138 -17.35 6.00 11.75
C GLU A 138 -15.91 5.57 11.44
N THR A 139 -15.12 5.26 12.47
CA THR A 139 -13.72 4.85 12.31
C THR A 139 -13.59 3.44 11.71
N ILE A 140 -14.40 2.49 12.18
CA ILE A 140 -14.29 1.09 11.76
C ILE A 140 -14.86 0.87 10.36
N MET A 141 -15.96 1.55 9.99
CA MET A 141 -16.58 1.34 8.68
C MET A 141 -15.75 1.88 7.51
N ARG A 142 -14.62 2.54 7.78
CA ARG A 142 -13.62 2.88 6.75
C ARG A 142 -12.76 1.67 6.35
N CYS A 143 -12.64 0.65 7.19
CA CYS A 143 -11.85 -0.55 6.88
C CYS A 143 -12.65 -1.68 6.20
N CYS A 144 -13.97 -1.70 6.34
CA CYS A 144 -14.80 -2.83 5.92
C CYS A 144 -16.09 -2.42 5.19
N ALA A 145 -16.68 -3.36 4.46
CA ALA A 145 -18.05 -3.27 3.94
C ALA A 145 -19.09 -3.45 5.07
N ASP A 146 -20.37 -3.19 4.80
CA ASP A 146 -21.45 -3.31 5.80
C ASP A 146 -21.57 -4.72 6.43
N ASP A 147 -21.14 -5.77 5.71
CA ASP A 147 -21.09 -7.16 6.21
C ASP A 147 -19.85 -7.47 7.08
N GLY A 148 -18.98 -6.48 7.32
CA GLY A 148 -17.75 -6.63 8.09
C GLY A 148 -16.56 -7.19 7.31
N LEU A 149 -16.67 -7.44 6.01
CA LEU A 149 -15.54 -7.85 5.18
C LEU A 149 -14.50 -6.72 5.10
N ILE A 150 -13.28 -6.98 5.58
CA ILE A 150 -12.17 -6.03 5.49
C ILE A 150 -11.79 -5.82 4.02
N LEU A 151 -11.81 -4.55 3.61
CA LEU A 151 -11.43 -4.09 2.28
C LEU A 151 -9.94 -3.73 2.32
N LYS A 152 -9.09 -4.64 1.83
CA LYS A 152 -7.64 -4.53 1.94
C LYS A 152 -6.98 -4.33 0.57
N PRO A 153 -5.75 -3.79 0.54
CA PRO A 153 -4.97 -3.77 -0.70
C PRO A 153 -4.49 -5.19 -1.07
N SER A 154 -3.93 -5.34 -2.28
CA SER A 154 -3.39 -6.62 -2.76
C SER A 154 -2.10 -7.05 -2.04
N ARG A 155 -1.36 -6.10 -1.45
CA ARG A 155 -0.17 -6.35 -0.62
C ARG A 155 -0.20 -5.49 0.64
N PRO A 156 0.47 -5.85 1.73
CA PRO A 156 0.62 -4.93 2.85
C PRO A 156 1.35 -3.65 2.46
N ALA A 157 1.02 -2.54 3.12
CA ALA A 157 1.83 -1.34 3.06
C ALA A 157 3.18 -1.56 3.72
N THR A 158 4.23 -1.20 2.99
CA THR A 158 5.62 -1.36 3.41
C THR A 158 6.42 -0.09 3.17
N ALA A 159 7.46 0.11 3.97
CA ALA A 159 8.41 1.22 3.79
C ALA A 159 9.01 1.23 2.38
N ILE A 160 9.18 2.40 1.76
CA ILE A 160 9.84 2.47 0.44
C ILE A 160 11.37 2.34 0.58
N ASP A 161 12.05 1.94 -0.51
CA ASP A 161 13.51 1.77 -0.54
C ASP A 161 14.26 3.03 -0.04
N ALA A 162 13.73 4.23 -0.33
CA ALA A 162 14.30 5.49 0.13
C ALA A 162 14.35 5.63 1.66
N MET A 163 13.44 4.99 2.41
CA MET A 163 13.55 4.98 3.88
C MET A 163 14.75 4.17 4.35
N PHE A 164 15.01 3.02 3.71
CA PHE A 164 16.17 2.19 4.04
C PHE A 164 17.48 2.87 3.69
N HIS A 165 17.51 3.63 2.59
CA HIS A 165 18.66 4.46 2.24
C HIS A 165 18.95 5.48 3.34
N GLU A 166 17.93 6.24 3.78
CA GLU A 166 18.10 7.21 4.87
C GLU A 166 18.53 6.54 6.18
N MET A 167 17.92 5.41 6.56
CA MET A 167 18.29 4.68 7.79
C MET A 167 19.72 4.11 7.74
N SER A 168 20.21 3.76 6.55
CA SER A 168 21.52 3.11 6.39
C SER A 168 22.66 4.12 6.21
N PHE A 169 22.42 5.20 5.47
CA PHE A 169 23.46 6.13 5.04
C PHE A 169 23.29 7.54 5.59
N GLY A 170 22.11 7.90 6.12
CA GLY A 170 21.83 9.24 6.66
C GLY A 170 21.91 10.35 5.60
N GLU A 171 22.08 11.59 6.08
CA GLU A 171 22.47 12.77 5.28
C GLU A 171 21.56 13.14 4.10
N GLY A 172 20.26 12.79 4.14
CA GLY A 172 19.36 13.10 3.02
C GLY A 172 19.50 12.15 1.83
N SER A 173 20.12 10.99 2.04
CA SER A 173 20.20 9.91 1.05
C SER A 173 18.84 9.32 0.70
N GLY A 174 17.80 9.61 1.49
CA GLY A 174 16.43 9.28 1.16
C GLY A 174 15.40 10.13 1.90
N THR A 175 14.25 9.53 2.20
CA THR A 175 13.13 10.22 2.86
C THR A 175 13.27 10.21 4.37
N SER A 176 12.91 11.30 5.04
CA SER A 176 12.78 11.36 6.49
C SER A 176 11.32 11.29 6.91
N GLY A 177 11.05 10.52 7.97
CA GLY A 177 9.68 10.19 8.38
C GLY A 177 9.21 8.86 7.78
N GLU A 178 7.91 8.62 7.84
CA GLU A 178 7.29 7.41 7.31
C GLU A 178 6.72 7.69 5.92
N VAL A 179 7.20 6.98 4.91
CA VAL A 179 6.62 6.96 3.55
C VAL A 179 6.50 5.50 3.12
N TRP A 180 5.27 5.02 3.06
CA TRP A 180 4.98 3.63 2.71
C TRP A 180 4.15 3.58 1.44
N SER A 181 4.18 2.42 0.80
CA SER A 181 3.40 2.19 -0.41
C SER A 181 2.70 0.84 -0.37
N THR A 182 1.53 0.79 -0.97
CA THR A 182 0.83 -0.44 -1.33
C THR A 182 -0.01 -0.18 -2.58
N TYR A 183 -0.71 -1.18 -3.09
CA TYR A 183 -1.60 -1.06 -4.23
C TYR A 183 -2.71 -2.10 -4.20
N THR A 184 -3.71 -1.88 -5.04
CA THR A 184 -4.60 -2.94 -5.52
C THR A 184 -4.37 -3.16 -7.01
N ASP A 185 -4.20 -4.43 -7.39
CA ASP A 185 -4.00 -4.86 -8.77
C ASP A 185 -5.27 -5.50 -9.34
N PHE A 186 -5.62 -5.09 -10.55
CA PHE A 186 -6.63 -5.71 -11.41
C PHE A 186 -5.94 -6.27 -12.65
N GLY A 187 -5.55 -7.55 -12.59
CA GLY A 187 -4.71 -8.16 -13.62
C GLY A 187 -3.31 -7.52 -13.71
N ASP A 188 -2.63 -7.74 -14.83
CA ASP A 188 -1.21 -7.36 -14.98
C ASP A 188 -0.98 -5.88 -15.36
N PHE A 189 -2.04 -5.17 -15.75
CA PHE A 189 -1.94 -3.86 -16.42
C PHE A 189 -2.56 -2.70 -15.65
N MET A 190 -3.37 -2.98 -14.61
CA MET A 190 -4.12 -1.92 -13.93
C MET A 190 -3.89 -1.94 -12.43
N ARG A 191 -3.20 -0.90 -11.97
CA ARG A 191 -2.77 -0.73 -10.59
C ARG A 191 -3.35 0.55 -10.01
N PHE A 192 -3.97 0.44 -8.84
CA PHE A 192 -4.40 1.56 -8.02
C PHE A 192 -3.50 1.65 -6.80
N GLY A 193 -2.57 2.60 -6.81
CA GLY A 193 -1.58 2.78 -5.76
C GLY A 193 -2.12 3.52 -4.55
N ILE A 194 -1.52 3.25 -3.39
CA ILE A 194 -1.77 3.96 -2.13
C ILE A 194 -0.40 4.33 -1.56
N ILE A 195 -0.20 5.62 -1.30
CA ILE A 195 0.99 6.15 -0.65
C ILE A 195 0.54 6.67 0.72
N PHE A 196 1.09 6.07 1.77
CA PHE A 196 0.88 6.52 3.14
C PHE A 196 2.08 7.35 3.58
N THR A 197 1.82 8.51 4.18
CA THR A 197 2.89 9.33 4.77
C THR A 197 2.55 9.80 6.16
N ALA A 198 3.52 9.80 7.07
CA ALA A 198 3.39 10.39 8.38
C ALA A 198 4.72 10.94 8.89
N ASN A 199 4.69 12.04 9.65
CA ASN A 199 5.88 12.65 10.25
C ASN A 199 7.01 12.95 9.25
N VAL A 200 6.67 13.35 8.02
CA VAL A 200 7.67 13.75 7.02
C VAL A 200 8.28 15.09 7.43
N THR A 201 9.59 15.11 7.66
CA THR A 201 10.28 16.31 8.17
C THR A 201 11.06 17.08 7.10
N ARG A 202 11.40 16.42 5.98
CA ARG A 202 12.08 17.02 4.84
C ARG A 202 11.29 16.73 3.57
N PRO A 203 11.24 17.68 2.61
CA PRO A 203 10.62 17.43 1.32
C PRO A 203 11.17 16.18 0.64
N PHE A 204 10.29 15.37 0.08
CA PHE A 204 10.64 14.16 -0.66
C PHE A 204 9.77 14.02 -1.91
N ASN A 205 10.42 13.80 -3.05
CA ASN A 205 9.76 13.66 -4.34
C ASN A 205 9.38 12.20 -4.54
N VAL A 206 8.09 11.88 -4.47
CA VAL A 206 7.60 10.53 -4.79
C VAL A 206 7.38 10.41 -6.30
N THR A 207 7.78 9.26 -6.85
CA THR A 207 7.52 8.85 -8.23
C THR A 207 6.95 7.43 -8.25
N PRO A 208 6.22 7.01 -9.31
CA PRO A 208 5.76 5.64 -9.43
C PRO A 208 6.87 4.60 -9.22
N THR A 209 8.07 4.84 -9.76
CA THR A 209 9.21 3.94 -9.60
C THR A 209 9.70 3.88 -8.15
N ASN A 210 9.91 5.01 -7.47
CA ASN A 210 10.50 4.99 -6.13
C ASN A 210 9.54 4.52 -5.03
N VAL A 211 8.23 4.59 -5.26
CA VAL A 211 7.21 3.96 -4.40
C VAL A 211 6.85 2.55 -4.85
N GLY A 212 7.60 1.96 -5.78
CA GLY A 212 7.47 0.55 -6.15
C GLY A 212 6.14 0.20 -6.84
N PHE A 213 5.57 1.14 -7.61
CA PHE A 213 4.40 0.89 -8.46
C PHE A 213 4.75 0.43 -9.87
N SER A 214 6.00 0.62 -10.30
CA SER A 214 6.52 0.20 -11.60
C SER A 214 7.39 -1.06 -11.45
N PRO A 215 6.82 -2.28 -11.39
CA PRO A 215 7.60 -3.49 -11.49
C PRO A 215 8.08 -3.61 -12.95
N MET A 216 9.24 -4.22 -13.14
CA MET A 216 9.83 -4.44 -14.46
C MET A 216 8.82 -5.14 -15.39
N ILE A 217 8.19 -4.36 -16.28
CA ILE A 217 7.29 -4.78 -17.38
C ILE A 217 5.88 -5.25 -16.91
N PRO A 218 4.77 -4.70 -17.42
CA PRO A 218 4.61 -3.51 -18.27
C PRO A 218 4.67 -2.20 -17.46
N GLN A 219 4.92 -1.10 -18.16
CA GLN A 219 5.04 0.26 -17.60
C GLN A 219 3.81 0.60 -16.73
N PHE A 220 4.05 1.17 -15.54
CA PHE A 220 2.97 1.75 -14.73
C PHE A 220 2.15 2.71 -15.61
N PRO A 221 0.83 2.52 -15.74
CA PRO A 221 0.02 3.29 -16.67
C PRO A 221 0.08 4.79 -16.37
N ASP A 222 -0.11 5.61 -17.40
CA ASP A 222 -0.35 7.04 -17.21
C ASP A 222 -1.46 7.21 -16.16
N SER A 223 -1.09 7.83 -15.04
CA SER A 223 -1.93 7.89 -13.85
C SER A 223 -1.96 9.30 -13.28
N VAL A 224 -2.98 9.54 -12.46
CA VAL A 224 -3.05 10.71 -11.60
C VAL A 224 -2.85 10.31 -10.15
N LEU A 225 -2.48 11.28 -9.32
CA LEU A 225 -2.42 11.22 -7.87
C LEU A 225 -3.43 12.22 -7.29
N PHE A 226 -4.13 11.81 -6.25
CA PHE A 226 -5.03 12.66 -5.47
C PHE A 226 -4.95 12.31 -3.98
N ALA A 227 -5.19 13.29 -3.11
CA ALA A 227 -5.19 13.07 -1.67
C ALA A 227 -6.59 12.64 -1.19
N ARG A 228 -6.66 11.88 -0.10
CA ARG A 228 -7.93 11.53 0.56
C ARG A 228 -8.82 12.74 0.83
N ASP A 229 -8.20 13.82 1.31
CA ASP A 229 -8.93 15.00 1.79
C ASP A 229 -9.24 16.02 0.67
N THR A 230 -8.62 15.87 -0.52
CA THR A 230 -8.87 16.69 -1.72
C THR A 230 -8.94 15.79 -2.97
N PRO A 231 -9.96 14.92 -3.05
CA PRO A 231 -10.05 13.93 -4.12
C PRO A 231 -10.34 14.55 -5.50
N ASP A 232 -10.86 15.76 -5.56
CA ASP A 232 -11.10 16.54 -6.77
C ASP A 232 -9.81 17.11 -7.38
N LEU A 233 -8.75 17.28 -6.58
CA LEU A 233 -7.47 17.82 -7.04
C LEU A 233 -6.58 16.72 -7.62
N LEU A 234 -6.79 16.42 -8.90
CA LEU A 234 -5.97 15.47 -9.64
C LEU A 234 -4.64 16.08 -10.08
N ARG A 235 -3.54 15.36 -9.85
CA ARG A 235 -2.20 15.73 -10.29
C ARG A 235 -1.65 14.64 -11.19
N THR A 236 -1.09 14.98 -12.34
CA THR A 236 -0.37 14.02 -13.18
C THR A 236 0.71 13.34 -12.35
N PHE A 237 0.76 12.00 -12.39
CA PHE A 237 1.71 11.22 -11.61
C PHE A 237 2.46 10.23 -12.50
N THR A 238 3.68 10.62 -12.86
CA THR A 238 4.60 9.83 -13.69
C THR A 238 6.02 10.01 -13.15
N ASP A 239 6.99 9.18 -13.57
CA ASP A 239 8.38 9.41 -13.17
C ASP A 239 8.96 10.75 -13.66
N ARG A 240 8.32 11.38 -14.66
CA ARG A 240 8.68 12.72 -15.18
C ARG A 240 7.90 13.85 -14.50
N ALA A 241 6.88 13.52 -13.71
CA ALA A 241 6.05 14.45 -12.96
C ALA A 241 5.95 13.95 -11.51
N PRO A 242 7.04 14.07 -10.72
CA PRO A 242 7.04 13.69 -9.31
C PRO A 242 6.01 14.50 -8.52
N PHE A 243 5.55 13.93 -7.41
CA PHE A 243 4.77 14.66 -6.41
C PHE A 243 5.65 14.97 -5.21
N ASP A 244 5.67 16.24 -4.80
CA ASP A 244 6.47 16.70 -3.68
C ASP A 244 5.71 16.54 -2.37
N ILE A 245 6.17 15.65 -1.51
CA ILE A 245 5.66 15.49 -0.15
C ILE A 245 6.50 16.36 0.78
N THR A 246 5.89 17.32 1.44
CA THR A 246 6.50 18.25 2.39
C THR A 246 5.95 18.04 3.80
N ASN A 247 6.58 18.68 4.80
CA ASN A 247 6.10 18.68 6.18
C ASN A 247 4.72 19.34 6.38
N SER A 248 4.28 20.17 5.44
CA SER A 248 2.95 20.80 5.45
C SER A 248 1.93 20.05 4.60
N THR A 249 2.36 19.03 3.85
CA THR A 249 1.46 18.25 2.99
C THR A 249 0.44 17.48 3.83
N CYS A 250 0.86 16.98 4.99
CA CYS A 250 -0.03 16.45 6.02
C CYS A 250 -0.26 17.53 7.06
N SER A 251 -1.25 18.38 6.82
CA SER A 251 -1.72 19.35 7.80
C SER A 251 -3.02 18.85 8.41
N SER A 252 -2.90 18.03 9.45
CA SER A 252 -4.03 17.78 10.33
C SER A 252 -3.87 18.64 11.60
N SER A 253 -4.93 18.80 12.38
CA SER A 253 -4.84 19.53 13.65
C SER A 253 -4.26 18.66 14.79
N ARG A 254 -3.82 17.42 14.51
CA ARG A 254 -3.40 16.43 15.52
C ARG A 254 -2.22 15.57 15.04
N ALA A 255 -1.14 15.58 15.79
CA ALA A 255 0.06 14.79 15.49
C ALA A 255 -0.06 13.32 15.97
N PRO A 256 0.57 12.35 15.28
CA PRO A 256 1.25 12.50 13.98
C PRO A 256 0.27 12.82 12.84
N ASP A 257 0.61 13.85 12.06
CA ASP A 257 -0.13 14.16 10.84
C ASP A 257 0.14 13.05 9.82
N PHE A 258 -0.93 12.39 9.35
CA PHE A 258 -0.82 11.38 8.30
C PHE A 258 -1.63 11.78 7.08
N CYS A 259 -1.17 11.36 5.91
CA CYS A 259 -1.88 11.48 4.65
C CYS A 259 -2.00 10.12 3.98
N LEU A 260 -3.08 9.98 3.23
CA LEU A 260 -3.20 8.96 2.19
C LEU A 260 -3.32 9.67 0.85
N PHE A 261 -2.44 9.30 -0.07
CA PHE A 261 -2.56 9.62 -1.49
C PHE A 261 -2.91 8.36 -2.23
N TYR A 262 -3.78 8.50 -3.22
CA TYR A 262 -4.22 7.43 -4.08
C TYR A 262 -3.76 7.73 -5.50
N THR A 263 -3.45 6.67 -6.24
CA THR A 263 -3.21 6.78 -7.68
C THR A 263 -4.25 6.00 -8.45
N ALA A 264 -4.63 6.54 -9.60
CA ALA A 264 -5.60 5.93 -10.49
C ALA A 264 -5.16 6.10 -11.95
N PRO A 265 -5.22 5.04 -12.76
CA PRO A 265 -4.96 5.13 -14.20
C PRO A 265 -5.91 6.10 -14.89
N VAL A 266 -5.38 6.84 -15.87
CA VAL A 266 -6.18 7.66 -16.78
C VAL A 266 -6.67 6.78 -17.92
N LEU A 267 -7.98 6.66 -18.04
CA LEU A 267 -8.66 5.93 -19.11
C LEU A 267 -9.19 6.91 -20.15
N THR A 268 -9.20 6.50 -21.41
CA THR A 268 -9.87 7.24 -22.49
C THR A 268 -11.05 6.43 -22.98
N VAL A 269 -12.26 6.96 -22.80
CA VAL A 269 -13.52 6.27 -23.13
C VAL A 269 -14.41 7.24 -23.88
N SER A 270 -14.86 6.87 -25.09
CA SER A 270 -15.57 7.78 -26.01
C SER A 270 -14.80 9.08 -26.29
N GLY A 271 -13.47 9.05 -26.24
CA GLY A 271 -12.60 10.23 -26.39
C GLY A 271 -12.51 11.14 -25.16
N VAL A 272 -13.23 10.82 -24.09
CA VAL A 272 -13.27 11.56 -22.82
C VAL A 272 -12.27 10.96 -21.83
N LYS A 273 -11.60 11.81 -21.03
CA LYS A 273 -10.72 11.33 -19.96
C LYS A 273 -11.55 10.92 -18.76
N LEU A 274 -11.33 9.69 -18.30
CA LEU A 274 -11.99 9.10 -17.14
C LEU A 274 -10.94 8.63 -16.12
N VAL A 275 -11.13 9.02 -14.87
CA VAL A 275 -10.34 8.51 -13.73
C VAL A 275 -11.31 7.89 -12.73
N VAL A 276 -11.15 6.60 -12.44
CA VAL A 276 -11.97 5.89 -11.46
C VAL A 276 -11.29 5.96 -10.10
N GLN A 277 -11.92 6.58 -9.10
CA GLN A 277 -11.29 6.86 -7.80
C GLN A 277 -11.77 5.93 -6.70
N GLY A 278 -12.93 5.30 -6.87
CA GLY A 278 -13.40 4.24 -5.99
C GLY A 278 -14.39 4.68 -4.92
N GLU A 279 -14.55 3.85 -3.90
CA GLU A 279 -15.37 4.12 -2.72
C GLU A 279 -14.57 4.98 -1.73
N LEU A 280 -14.55 6.30 -1.91
CA LEU A 280 -13.69 7.24 -1.15
C LEU A 280 -13.97 7.28 0.36
N ALA A 281 -15.08 6.71 0.82
CA ALA A 281 -15.36 6.54 2.24
C ALA A 281 -14.50 5.45 2.91
N LYS A 282 -13.79 4.63 2.13
CA LYS A 282 -12.96 3.51 2.61
C LYS A 282 -11.47 3.85 2.54
N TRP A 283 -10.67 3.21 3.39
CA TRP A 283 -9.20 3.33 3.35
C TRP A 283 -8.57 2.75 2.08
N VAL A 284 -9.27 1.80 1.43
CA VAL A 284 -8.83 1.16 0.19
C VAL A 284 -9.97 1.29 -0.83
N PRO A 285 -10.10 2.43 -1.52
CA PRO A 285 -11.27 2.74 -2.36
C PRO A 285 -11.50 1.74 -3.51
N MET A 286 -10.42 1.14 -4.00
CA MET A 286 -10.41 0.21 -5.13
C MET A 286 -10.02 -1.22 -4.71
N SER A 287 -10.35 -1.63 -3.49
CA SER A 287 -10.06 -2.98 -2.99
C SER A 287 -10.69 -4.08 -3.87
N THR A 288 -9.96 -5.16 -4.15
CA THR A 288 -10.47 -6.34 -4.88
C THR A 288 -11.46 -7.18 -4.06
N GLN A 289 -11.59 -6.93 -2.75
CA GLN A 289 -12.68 -7.51 -1.96
C GLN A 289 -14.02 -6.84 -2.27
N ARG A 290 -14.00 -5.55 -2.64
CA ARG A 290 -15.18 -4.76 -3.04
C ARG A 290 -15.41 -4.82 -4.54
N VAL A 291 -14.41 -4.47 -5.34
CA VAL A 291 -14.47 -4.43 -6.81
C VAL A 291 -13.99 -5.78 -7.32
N LEU A 292 -14.90 -6.64 -7.75
CA LEU A 292 -14.56 -7.99 -8.20
C LEU A 292 -14.06 -8.01 -9.65
N ARG A 293 -14.61 -7.11 -10.47
CA ARG A 293 -14.32 -7.02 -11.90
C ARG A 293 -14.39 -5.58 -12.38
N LEU A 294 -13.49 -5.25 -13.28
CA LEU A 294 -13.42 -4.00 -14.02
C LEU A 294 -13.36 -4.30 -15.50
N THR A 295 -14.34 -3.83 -16.26
CA THR A 295 -14.42 -4.01 -17.71
C THR A 295 -14.36 -2.65 -18.37
N VAL A 296 -13.36 -2.43 -19.21
CA VAL A 296 -13.16 -1.20 -19.98
C VAL A 296 -13.39 -1.52 -21.44
N THR A 297 -14.28 -0.75 -22.07
CA THR A 297 -14.56 -0.79 -23.50
C THR A 297 -14.24 0.57 -24.11
N SER A 298 -14.30 0.68 -25.43
CA SER A 298 -14.15 1.98 -26.10
C SER A 298 -15.23 3.00 -25.70
N SER A 299 -16.38 2.57 -25.16
CA SER A 299 -17.54 3.44 -24.87
C SER A 299 -17.97 3.49 -23.40
N SER A 300 -17.53 2.55 -22.57
CA SER A 300 -17.92 2.47 -21.17
C SER A 300 -16.89 1.81 -20.26
N VAL A 301 -16.99 2.12 -18.97
CA VAL A 301 -16.34 1.37 -17.88
C VAL A 301 -17.40 0.77 -16.99
N SER A 302 -17.33 -0.55 -16.78
CA SER A 302 -18.23 -1.29 -15.91
C SER A 302 -17.49 -1.91 -14.74
N LEU A 303 -17.98 -1.71 -13.52
CA LEU A 303 -17.46 -2.27 -12.28
C LEU A 303 -18.48 -3.25 -11.71
N THR A 304 -18.08 -4.49 -11.47
CA THR A 304 -18.86 -5.43 -10.67
C THR A 304 -18.39 -5.36 -9.23
N LEU A 305 -19.32 -5.03 -8.33
CA LEU A 305 -19.08 -4.83 -6.92
C LEU A 305 -19.72 -5.96 -6.11
N ARG A 306 -19.07 -6.33 -5.01
CA ARG A 306 -19.62 -7.13 -3.92
C ARG A 306 -20.18 -6.20 -2.85
N GLY A 307 -21.22 -6.63 -2.13
CA GLY A 307 -21.58 -6.04 -0.84
C GLY A 307 -22.66 -6.82 -0.10
N GLN A 308 -23.10 -6.30 1.04
CA GLN A 308 -24.25 -6.85 1.76
C GLN A 308 -25.55 -6.53 0.99
N PRO A 309 -26.50 -7.46 0.83
CA PRO A 309 -27.79 -7.13 0.22
C PRO A 309 -28.46 -5.91 0.88
N GLY A 310 -28.86 -4.93 0.07
CA GLY A 310 -29.42 -3.66 0.55
C GLY A 310 -28.39 -2.58 0.94
N GLU A 311 -27.09 -2.91 1.00
CA GLU A 311 -26.01 -1.92 1.17
C GLU A 311 -26.06 -0.92 0.01
N THR A 312 -25.88 0.37 0.33
CA THR A 312 -25.75 1.43 -0.68
C THR A 312 -24.28 1.82 -0.80
N ILE A 313 -23.72 1.65 -2.00
CA ILE A 313 -22.32 1.94 -2.30
C ILE A 313 -22.27 3.21 -3.15
N THR A 314 -21.49 4.20 -2.69
CA THR A 314 -21.20 5.43 -3.44
C THR A 314 -19.80 5.33 -4.04
N PHE A 315 -19.71 5.45 -5.37
CA PHE A 315 -18.46 5.32 -6.10
C PHE A 315 -18.14 6.62 -6.83
N PHE A 316 -16.89 7.06 -6.74
CA PHE A 316 -16.44 8.34 -7.29
C PHE A 316 -15.53 8.14 -8.50
N TYR A 317 -15.65 9.07 -9.44
CA TYR A 317 -14.85 9.11 -10.65
C TYR A 317 -14.82 10.53 -11.22
N THR A 318 -13.76 10.88 -11.94
CA THR A 318 -13.63 12.16 -12.63
C THR A 318 -13.89 11.98 -14.13
N LEU A 319 -14.78 12.81 -14.70
CA LEU A 319 -15.00 12.94 -16.14
C LEU A 319 -14.53 14.32 -16.59
N ASP A 320 -13.58 14.39 -17.52
CA ASP A 320 -13.02 15.64 -18.06
C ASP A 320 -12.66 16.72 -17.01
N GLY A 321 -12.18 16.26 -15.85
CA GLY A 321 -11.74 17.12 -14.74
C GLY A 321 -12.79 17.41 -13.68
N GLU A 322 -14.04 16.98 -13.86
CA GLU A 322 -15.11 17.13 -12.86
C GLU A 322 -15.31 15.85 -12.04
N LEU A 323 -15.14 15.96 -10.71
CA LEU A 323 -15.42 14.87 -9.78
C LEU A 323 -16.93 14.61 -9.70
N THR A 324 -17.34 13.41 -10.10
CA THR A 324 -18.72 12.94 -10.06
C THR A 324 -18.81 11.67 -9.20
N ASN A 325 -20.02 11.31 -8.78
CA ASN A 325 -20.28 10.03 -8.14
C ASN A 325 -21.51 9.35 -8.72
N THR A 326 -21.64 8.07 -8.40
CA THR A 326 -22.84 7.28 -8.64
C THR A 326 -23.09 6.39 -7.43
N THR A 327 -24.37 6.16 -7.14
CA THR A 327 -24.81 5.30 -6.06
C THR A 327 -25.51 4.07 -6.62
N VAL A 328 -25.23 2.92 -6.01
CA VAL A 328 -25.87 1.65 -6.37
C VAL A 328 -26.26 0.90 -5.10
N THR A 329 -27.42 0.27 -5.12
CA THR A 329 -27.86 -0.63 -4.05
C THR A 329 -27.51 -2.07 -4.43
N VAL A 330 -26.92 -2.79 -3.50
CA VAL A 330 -26.53 -4.19 -3.68
C VAL A 330 -27.75 -5.09 -3.73
N ASP A 331 -27.79 -5.96 -4.73
CA ASP A 331 -28.88 -6.88 -5.00
C ASP A 331 -28.92 -8.07 -4.01
N PRO A 332 -29.98 -8.91 -4.03
CA PRO A 332 -30.08 -10.09 -3.19
C PRO A 332 -28.98 -11.15 -3.40
N ASN A 333 -28.24 -11.11 -4.52
CA ASN A 333 -27.12 -11.99 -4.81
C ASN A 333 -25.78 -11.43 -4.30
N SER A 334 -25.81 -10.35 -3.50
CA SER A 334 -24.65 -9.61 -3.01
C SER A 334 -23.86 -8.88 -4.09
N CYS A 335 -24.42 -8.71 -5.29
CA CYS A 335 -23.79 -8.05 -6.42
C CYS A 335 -24.34 -6.62 -6.62
N ALA A 336 -23.50 -5.74 -7.14
CA ALA A 336 -23.94 -4.49 -7.75
C ALA A 336 -23.10 -4.23 -9.01
N VAL A 337 -23.68 -3.54 -9.99
CA VAL A 337 -22.94 -3.13 -11.20
C VAL A 337 -23.06 -1.64 -11.39
N ILE A 338 -21.91 -0.98 -11.52
CA ILE A 338 -21.83 0.42 -11.92
C ILE A 338 -21.34 0.45 -13.36
N THR A 339 -22.06 1.17 -14.22
CA THR A 339 -21.63 1.41 -15.61
C THR A 339 -21.48 2.92 -15.83
N ILE A 340 -20.29 3.36 -16.19
CA ILE A 340 -19.94 4.74 -16.53
C ILE A 340 -19.86 4.81 -18.05
N THR A 341 -20.75 5.60 -18.66
CA THR A 341 -20.76 5.84 -20.11
C THR A 341 -20.60 7.35 -20.34
N PRO A 342 -19.40 7.83 -20.66
CA PRO A 342 -19.20 9.23 -20.97
C PRO A 342 -20.01 9.57 -22.24
N THR A 343 -21.02 10.42 -22.09
CA THR A 343 -21.70 11.02 -23.25
C THR A 343 -20.83 12.16 -23.76
N SER A 344 -20.29 12.04 -24.97
CA SER A 344 -19.65 13.18 -25.63
C SER A 344 -20.70 14.27 -25.81
N HIS A 345 -20.58 15.37 -25.07
CA HIS A 345 -21.35 16.58 -25.35
C HIS A 345 -20.82 17.23 -26.65
N LEU A 346 -21.08 16.61 -27.79
CA LEU A 346 -21.07 17.27 -29.09
C LEU A 346 -22.53 17.63 -29.44
N SER A 347 -23.06 18.63 -28.74
CA SER A 347 -24.26 19.38 -29.12
C SER A 347 -24.25 20.69 -28.34
N SER A 348 -24.35 21.89 -28.90
CA SER A 348 -24.90 22.30 -30.19
C SER A 348 -24.25 23.61 -30.64
N SER A 349 -23.72 23.64 -31.85
CA SER A 349 -23.48 24.88 -32.58
C SER A 349 -24.81 25.64 -32.70
N ILE A 350 -24.91 26.78 -32.02
CA ILE A 350 -25.96 27.77 -32.29
C ILE A 350 -25.64 28.36 -33.67
N SER A 351 -26.44 28.01 -34.68
CA SER A 351 -26.52 28.82 -35.91
C SER A 351 -27.28 30.11 -35.61
N PRO A 352 -26.83 31.27 -36.13
CA PRO A 352 -27.53 32.53 -35.92
C PRO A 352 -28.70 32.65 -36.88
N SER A 353 -29.94 32.61 -36.37
CA SER A 353 -31.12 33.10 -37.09
C SER A 353 -31.37 34.54 -36.64
N GLY A 354 -31.31 35.47 -37.60
CA GLY A 354 -31.38 36.90 -37.35
C GLY A 354 -32.74 37.44 -36.91
N ALA A 355 -32.69 38.60 -36.27
CA ALA A 355 -33.75 39.61 -36.29
C ALA A 355 -33.14 40.99 -35.96
N THR A 356 -33.02 41.81 -37.00
CA THR A 356 -33.30 43.26 -37.10
C THR A 356 -33.24 44.16 -35.86
N SER A 357 -32.31 45.12 -35.93
CA SER A 357 -32.49 46.58 -35.78
C SER A 357 -33.28 47.13 -34.58
N THR A 358 -32.58 47.84 -33.70
CA THR A 358 -32.95 49.25 -33.42
C THR A 358 -31.72 50.05 -32.98
N ALA A 359 -31.50 51.17 -33.67
CA ALA A 359 -30.44 52.13 -33.42
C ALA A 359 -30.79 53.02 -32.21
N VAL A 360 -29.80 53.31 -31.37
CA VAL A 360 -29.76 54.55 -30.56
C VAL A 360 -28.35 55.11 -30.64
N THR A 361 -28.28 56.29 -31.26
CA THR A 361 -27.18 57.25 -31.32
C THR A 361 -26.86 57.84 -29.94
N SER A 362 -25.57 57.95 -29.60
CA SER A 362 -25.03 59.16 -28.97
C SER A 362 -23.53 59.28 -29.22
N SER A 363 -23.13 60.52 -29.47
CA SER A 363 -21.86 61.01 -30.00
C SER A 363 -21.01 61.71 -28.93
N ALA A 364 -19.74 61.97 -29.29
CA ALA A 364 -18.80 62.96 -28.72
C ALA A 364 -18.09 62.54 -27.42
N SER A 365 -16.81 62.85 -27.16
CA SER A 365 -15.75 63.57 -27.88
C SER A 365 -14.42 63.47 -27.10
N SER A 366 -13.32 63.80 -27.80
CA SER A 366 -12.08 64.45 -27.32
C SER A 366 -11.04 63.68 -26.48
N SER A 367 -9.90 63.43 -27.14
CA SER A 367 -8.52 63.41 -26.59
C SER A 367 -8.09 64.83 -26.10
N PRO A 368 -6.94 65.00 -25.41
CA PRO A 368 -5.61 64.94 -26.07
C PRO A 368 -4.44 64.31 -25.28
N ASP A 369 -3.41 64.01 -26.06
CA ASP A 369 -1.96 63.82 -25.82
C ASP A 369 -1.34 64.12 -24.44
N VAL A 370 -0.30 63.35 -24.08
CA VAL A 370 1.10 63.82 -24.01
C VAL A 370 2.09 62.64 -24.09
N SER A 371 3.09 62.85 -24.93
CA SER A 371 4.29 62.09 -25.31
C SER A 371 5.42 62.02 -24.27
N THR A 372 6.31 61.02 -24.43
CA THR A 372 7.80 60.99 -24.32
C THR A 372 8.19 59.54 -23.92
N GLU A 373 9.27 58.86 -24.31
CA GLU A 373 10.37 59.01 -25.27
C GLU A 373 11.08 57.62 -25.26
N GLN A 374 11.44 57.07 -26.43
CA GLN A 374 12.46 56.01 -26.61
C GLN A 374 13.88 56.66 -26.65
N PRO A 375 15.07 56.00 -26.81
CA PRO A 375 15.36 54.70 -27.49
C PRO A 375 16.61 53.87 -27.01
N GLY A 376 16.88 52.76 -27.71
CA GLY A 376 18.24 52.21 -27.95
C GLY A 376 18.44 50.74 -27.50
N SER A 377 18.37 49.72 -28.37
CA SER A 377 19.36 49.25 -29.37
C SER A 377 20.65 48.69 -28.72
N THR A 378 21.03 47.41 -28.82
CA THR A 378 21.66 46.80 -30.01
C THR A 378 21.96 45.30 -29.79
N THR A 379 21.99 44.59 -30.91
CA THR A 379 22.45 43.21 -31.21
C THR A 379 23.95 42.95 -31.06
N HIS A 380 24.36 41.70 -30.78
CA HIS A 380 25.59 41.12 -31.36
C HIS A 380 25.59 39.58 -31.46
N VAL A 381 26.34 39.12 -32.46
CA VAL A 381 26.43 37.80 -33.12
C VAL A 381 27.59 36.94 -32.55
N GLN A 382 27.41 35.60 -32.62
CA GLN A 382 28.30 34.38 -32.61
C GLN A 382 29.85 34.52 -32.77
N PRO A 383 30.74 33.48 -32.51
CA PRO A 383 30.57 32.03 -32.84
C PRO A 383 31.34 30.91 -32.04
N THR A 384 30.91 29.65 -32.27
CA THR A 384 31.59 28.31 -32.40
C THR A 384 32.83 27.84 -31.59
N THR A 385 32.78 26.58 -31.10
CA THR A 385 33.67 25.40 -31.40
C THR A 385 33.21 24.18 -30.55
N ALA A 386 32.71 23.08 -31.11
CA ALA A 386 33.35 21.91 -31.73
C ALA A 386 33.96 20.88 -30.74
N GLY A 387 33.36 19.69 -30.67
CA GLY A 387 33.86 18.50 -29.98
C GLY A 387 33.00 17.27 -30.30
N SER A 388 33.43 16.50 -31.31
CA SER A 388 32.80 15.28 -31.83
C SER A 388 33.18 14.03 -31.02
N SER A 389 32.28 13.05 -30.87
CA SER A 389 32.60 11.64 -31.19
C SER A 389 31.38 10.71 -31.23
N SER A 390 31.35 9.94 -32.33
CA SER A 390 30.79 8.60 -32.57
C SER A 390 29.32 8.28 -32.24
N ALA A 391 28.55 8.18 -33.33
CA ALA A 391 27.31 7.44 -33.43
C ALA A 391 27.55 5.93 -33.65
N HIS A 392 26.72 5.10 -33.02
CA HIS A 392 26.24 3.84 -33.60
C HIS A 392 24.72 3.72 -33.35
N PRO A 393 23.96 3.14 -34.28
CA PRO A 393 22.51 3.31 -34.35
C PRO A 393 21.79 2.19 -33.59
N VAL A 394 20.77 2.54 -32.81
CA VAL A 394 19.70 1.59 -32.47
C VAL A 394 18.37 2.30 -32.69
N SER A 395 17.80 2.01 -33.85
CA SER A 395 16.38 2.16 -34.15
C SER A 395 15.59 1.15 -33.34
N ALA A 396 14.64 1.61 -32.52
CA ALA A 396 13.29 1.08 -32.44
C ALA A 396 12.52 1.93 -31.41
N GLU A 397 11.65 2.74 -31.96
CA GLU A 397 10.65 3.56 -31.28
C GLU A 397 9.77 2.64 -30.42
N SER A 398 9.98 2.68 -29.10
CA SER A 398 9.13 1.98 -28.14
C SER A 398 7.74 2.62 -28.19
N THR A 399 6.78 1.85 -28.69
CA THR A 399 5.40 2.24 -28.88
C THR A 399 4.82 2.62 -27.51
N ARG A 400 4.32 3.85 -27.39
CA ARG A 400 3.44 4.27 -26.28
C ARG A 400 2.32 3.23 -26.16
N THR A 401 2.30 2.46 -25.08
CA THR A 401 1.07 1.78 -24.63
C THR A 401 0.14 2.85 -24.10
N SER A 402 -0.67 3.45 -24.98
CA SER A 402 -1.80 4.24 -24.50
C SER A 402 -2.80 3.27 -23.87
N ASN A 403 -3.37 3.62 -22.72
CA ASN A 403 -4.50 2.89 -22.13
C ASN A 403 -5.80 3.11 -22.93
N THR A 404 -5.67 3.31 -24.24
CA THR A 404 -6.77 3.54 -25.16
C THR A 404 -7.20 2.18 -25.68
N VAL A 405 -8.38 1.74 -25.25
CA VAL A 405 -9.02 0.57 -25.84
C VAL A 405 -9.47 0.97 -27.25
N HIS A 406 -8.89 0.34 -28.28
CA HIS A 406 -9.27 0.62 -29.67
C HIS A 406 -10.71 0.17 -29.96
N GLU A 407 -11.32 0.72 -31.01
CA GLU A 407 -12.69 0.39 -31.39
C GLU A 407 -12.82 -1.11 -31.71
N GLY A 408 -13.55 -1.85 -30.86
CA GLY A 408 -13.71 -3.31 -30.94
C GLY A 408 -12.98 -4.09 -29.84
N ASP A 409 -12.04 -3.47 -29.11
CA ASP A 409 -11.34 -4.12 -28.00
C ASP A 409 -12.16 -4.04 -26.70
N THR A 410 -12.06 -5.06 -25.87
CA THR A 410 -12.63 -5.09 -24.51
C THR A 410 -11.58 -5.57 -23.54
N LEU A 411 -11.17 -4.70 -22.62
CA LEU A 411 -10.26 -5.03 -21.55
C LEU A 411 -11.07 -5.50 -20.34
N VAL A 412 -10.99 -6.79 -20.03
CA VAL A 412 -11.62 -7.39 -18.86
C VAL A 412 -10.55 -7.69 -17.81
N LEU A 413 -10.69 -7.10 -16.63
CA LEU A 413 -9.76 -7.27 -15.52
C LEU A 413 -10.50 -7.71 -14.26
N GLY A 414 -9.88 -8.58 -13.47
CA GLY A 414 -10.49 -9.19 -12.29
C GLY A 414 -11.20 -10.52 -12.58
N LEU A 415 -11.82 -11.09 -11.54
CA LEU A 415 -12.43 -12.41 -11.64
C LEU A 415 -13.75 -12.34 -12.43
N ALA A 416 -14.08 -13.43 -13.14
CA ALA A 416 -15.40 -13.57 -13.72
C ALA A 416 -16.46 -13.43 -12.60
N PRO A 417 -17.56 -12.67 -12.81
CA PRO A 417 -18.57 -12.49 -11.80
C PRO A 417 -19.12 -13.87 -11.42
N PRO A 418 -19.04 -14.27 -10.14
CA PRO A 418 -19.71 -15.48 -9.70
C PRO A 418 -21.23 -15.31 -9.83
N ALA A 419 -21.97 -16.42 -9.88
CA ALA A 419 -23.43 -16.41 -9.86
C ALA A 419 -24.01 -15.70 -8.61
N SER A 420 -23.22 -15.63 -7.54
CA SER A 420 -23.44 -14.76 -6.38
C SER A 420 -22.12 -14.10 -6.01
N CYS A 421 -22.14 -12.79 -5.83
CA CYS A 421 -20.98 -12.03 -5.35
C CYS A 421 -20.78 -12.17 -3.84
N SER A 422 -21.57 -13.01 -3.16
CA SER A 422 -21.40 -13.26 -1.73
C SER A 422 -19.96 -13.65 -1.41
N PHE A 423 -19.45 -13.11 -0.30
CA PHE A 423 -18.17 -13.56 0.20
C PHE A 423 -18.36 -14.96 0.77
N SER A 424 -17.90 -15.97 0.03
CA SER A 424 -17.54 -17.24 0.61
C SER A 424 -16.04 -17.16 0.93
N PRO A 425 -15.62 -17.30 2.20
CA PRO A 425 -14.22 -17.56 2.48
C PRO A 425 -13.79 -18.73 1.60
N PRO A 426 -12.62 -18.68 0.94
CA PRO A 426 -12.20 -19.78 0.09
C PRO A 426 -12.28 -21.09 0.86
N PRO A 427 -12.90 -22.16 0.30
CA PRO A 427 -12.89 -23.45 0.94
C PRO A 427 -11.45 -23.86 1.17
N PHE A 428 -11.19 -24.52 2.29
CA PHE A 428 -9.85 -24.87 2.69
C PHE A 428 -9.25 -25.86 1.69
N THR A 429 -8.31 -25.39 0.89
CA THR A 429 -7.40 -26.25 0.14
C THR A 429 -6.12 -26.37 0.94
N PRO A 430 -5.88 -27.47 1.67
CA PRO A 430 -4.54 -27.75 2.15
C PRO A 430 -3.59 -27.77 0.94
N PRO A 431 -2.38 -27.21 1.03
CA PRO A 431 -1.42 -27.34 -0.05
C PRO A 431 -1.12 -28.83 -0.29
N PRO A 432 -0.68 -29.18 -1.50
CA PRO A 432 -0.20 -30.53 -1.76
C PRO A 432 0.90 -30.88 -0.73
N PRO A 433 0.93 -32.13 -0.23
CA PRO A 433 1.97 -32.55 0.70
C PRO A 433 3.35 -32.32 0.07
N PRO A 434 4.36 -31.95 0.86
CA PRO A 434 5.71 -31.79 0.34
C PRO A 434 6.16 -33.11 -0.34
N PRO A 435 6.97 -33.02 -1.41
CA PRO A 435 7.51 -34.22 -2.05
C PRO A 435 8.26 -35.04 -0.99
N ALA A 436 8.01 -36.35 -0.98
CA ALA A 436 8.66 -37.25 -0.06
C ALA A 436 10.18 -37.08 -0.16
N PRO A 437 10.91 -37.03 0.97
CA PRO A 437 12.36 -36.87 0.95
C PRO A 437 12.96 -38.00 0.12
N THR A 438 13.67 -37.64 -0.95
CA THR A 438 14.46 -38.58 -1.72
C THR A 438 15.51 -39.17 -0.81
N THR A 439 15.38 -40.45 -0.50
CA THR A 439 16.38 -41.22 0.24
C THR A 439 17.65 -41.31 -0.59
N SER A 440 18.60 -40.41 -0.35
CA SER A 440 19.97 -40.59 -0.78
C SER A 440 20.63 -41.65 0.12
N PRO A 441 21.42 -42.59 -0.43
CA PRO A 441 21.99 -43.68 0.34
C PRO A 441 23.02 -43.17 1.35
N GLU A 442 22.93 -43.66 2.58
CA GLU A 442 23.86 -43.43 3.67
C GLU A 442 25.30 -43.73 3.25
N THR A 443 26.19 -42.73 3.35
CA THR A 443 27.64 -42.97 3.39
C THR A 443 28.10 -43.07 4.83
N SER A 444 28.75 -44.20 5.09
CA SER A 444 29.35 -44.70 6.32
C SER A 444 30.10 -43.69 7.20
N SER A 445 29.87 -43.86 8.50
CA SER A 445 30.61 -43.40 9.68
C SER A 445 32.13 -43.27 9.53
N VAL A 446 32.67 -42.14 10.01
CA VAL A 446 34.06 -42.03 10.48
C VAL A 446 34.03 -41.70 11.96
N GLU A 447 34.50 -42.66 12.78
CA GLU A 447 34.81 -42.49 14.19
C GLU A 447 35.96 -41.48 14.37
N VAL A 448 35.82 -40.55 15.31
CA VAL A 448 36.95 -39.77 15.84
C VAL A 448 37.01 -39.99 17.35
N SER A 449 38.14 -40.55 17.77
CA SER A 449 38.45 -40.94 19.14
C SER A 449 38.65 -39.75 20.07
N SER A 450 38.12 -39.87 21.28
CA SER A 450 38.38 -39.01 22.44
C SER A 450 39.80 -39.18 22.99
N GLN A 451 40.51 -38.08 23.23
CA GLN A 451 41.56 -38.00 24.26
C GLN A 451 41.30 -36.78 25.14
N GLY A 452 41.24 -37.03 26.44
CA GLY A 452 40.99 -36.03 27.46
C GLY A 452 42.24 -35.26 27.88
N HIS A 453 42.00 -34.10 28.48
CA HIS A 453 42.91 -33.48 29.44
C HIS A 453 42.11 -32.75 30.51
N ASP A 454 42.27 -33.23 31.74
CA ASP A 454 41.95 -32.53 32.98
C ASP A 454 42.85 -31.30 33.14
N SER A 455 42.30 -30.19 33.63
CA SER A 455 42.94 -29.38 34.66
C SER A 455 41.95 -28.39 35.29
N SER A 456 42.21 -28.13 36.55
CA SER A 456 41.29 -27.66 37.58
C SER A 456 41.38 -26.16 37.88
N THR A 457 40.35 -25.67 38.59
CA THR A 457 40.31 -24.55 39.57
C THR A 457 40.56 -23.10 39.11
N SER A 458 39.56 -22.23 39.28
CA SER A 458 39.52 -21.22 40.37
C SER A 458 38.32 -20.27 40.26
N GLU A 459 37.70 -19.99 41.41
CA GLU A 459 36.72 -18.91 41.63
C GLU A 459 37.40 -17.54 41.58
N VAL A 460 36.79 -16.56 40.90
CA VAL A 460 36.87 -15.12 41.27
C VAL A 460 35.56 -14.43 40.88
N SER A 461 34.90 -13.84 41.88
CA SER A 461 33.82 -12.86 41.71
C SER A 461 34.39 -11.49 41.34
N THR A 462 33.79 -10.77 40.39
CA THR A 462 33.60 -9.31 40.48
C THR A 462 32.56 -8.81 39.48
N ASN A 463 31.67 -7.96 39.99
CA ASN A 463 30.81 -7.04 39.25
C ASN A 463 31.56 -6.29 38.14
N THR A 464 31.00 -6.24 36.94
CA THR A 464 31.12 -5.09 36.04
C THR A 464 29.98 -5.09 35.01
N THR A 465 29.27 -3.98 34.94
CA THR A 465 28.28 -3.61 33.92
C THR A 465 28.92 -3.54 32.53
N PRO A 466 28.27 -4.00 31.44
CA PRO A 466 28.70 -3.63 30.10
C PRO A 466 27.77 -2.59 29.50
N ALA A 467 28.36 -1.42 29.20
CA ALA A 467 27.91 -0.57 28.13
C ALA A 467 28.19 -1.29 26.79
N GLY A 468 27.19 -1.38 25.91
CA GLY A 468 27.35 -2.04 24.61
C GLY A 468 26.19 -1.71 23.68
N GLY A 469 26.31 -0.61 22.94
CA GLY A 469 25.37 -0.21 21.89
C GLY A 469 26.14 0.21 20.65
N ALA A 470 26.45 -0.75 19.77
CA ALA A 470 26.87 -0.48 18.39
C ALA A 470 26.90 -1.75 17.52
N THR A 471 27.15 -2.93 18.09
CA THR A 471 27.42 -4.16 17.31
C THR A 471 26.17 -4.99 16.98
N THR A 472 25.08 -4.88 17.76
CA THR A 472 23.85 -5.68 17.55
C THR A 472 22.96 -5.15 16.41
N VAL A 473 23.07 -3.87 16.07
CA VAL A 473 22.30 -3.24 14.98
C VAL A 473 22.86 -3.65 13.62
N GLN A 474 24.19 -3.74 13.48
CA GLN A 474 24.83 -4.12 12.22
C GLN A 474 24.54 -5.57 11.79
N THR A 475 24.47 -6.51 12.73
CA THR A 475 24.17 -7.92 12.41
C THR A 475 22.72 -8.14 12.01
N SER A 476 21.79 -7.40 12.62
CA SER A 476 20.36 -7.47 12.29
C SER A 476 20.05 -6.88 10.91
N VAL A 477 20.71 -5.77 10.55
CA VAL A 477 20.59 -5.13 9.23
C VAL A 477 21.20 -6.01 8.13
N LEU A 478 22.34 -6.66 8.38
CA LEU A 478 22.99 -7.54 7.41
C LEU A 478 22.15 -8.80 7.12
N MET A 479 21.50 -9.38 8.14
CA MET A 479 20.62 -10.53 7.94
C MET A 479 19.34 -10.16 7.17
N MET A 480 18.81 -8.95 7.40
CA MET A 480 17.64 -8.44 6.68
C MET A 480 17.96 -8.12 5.21
N LEU A 481 19.14 -7.56 4.93
CA LEU A 481 19.66 -7.36 3.57
C LEU A 481 19.88 -8.68 2.83
N LEU A 482 20.41 -9.71 3.50
CA LEU A 482 20.64 -11.02 2.87
C LEU A 482 19.31 -11.67 2.45
N VAL A 483 18.28 -11.59 3.31
CA VAL A 483 16.93 -12.12 3.02
C VAL A 483 16.27 -11.35 1.87
N LEU A 484 16.40 -10.02 1.84
CA LEU A 484 15.86 -9.17 0.75
C LEU A 484 16.56 -9.43 -0.60
N LEU A 485 17.86 -9.74 -0.60
CA LEU A 485 18.60 -10.09 -1.82
C LEU A 485 18.19 -11.45 -2.38
N THR A 486 17.91 -12.44 -1.52
CA THR A 486 17.38 -13.74 -1.97
C THR A 486 15.92 -13.67 -2.44
N ALA A 487 15.10 -12.78 -1.87
CA ALA A 487 13.70 -12.61 -2.26
C ALA A 487 13.51 -11.84 -3.59
N ARG A 488 14.55 -11.15 -4.10
CA ARG A 488 14.55 -10.52 -5.45
C ARG A 488 14.98 -11.46 -6.58
N LEU A 489 15.49 -12.66 -6.25
CA LEU A 489 16.03 -13.63 -7.21
C LEU A 489 15.09 -14.83 -7.48
N VAL A 490 13.93 -14.86 -6.81
CA VAL A 490 12.80 -15.78 -7.03
C VAL A 490 11.59 -14.94 -7.40
#